data_AF-A0A7S4W4C0-F1
#
_entry.id   AF-A0A7S4W4C0-F1
#
_cell.length_a   1.000
_cell.length_b   1.000
_cell.length_c   1.000
_cell.angle_alpha   90.00
_cell.angle_beta   90.00
_cell.angle_gamma   90.00
#
_symmetry.space_group_name_H-M   'P 1'
#
loop_
_entity.id
_entity.type
_entity.pdbx_description
1 polymer ?
#
loop_
_entity_poly.entity_id
_entity_poly.type
_entity_poly.pdbx_seq_one_letter_code
_entity_poly.pdbx_strand_id
1 'polypeptide(L)'
;ALPSLAAALAGARGVVASDGLGGVVAQAARNLERHRPPLPVAARVLPWQEAARGAAGRRFDVVLFSDAVYTQRGAFFLADAVQRCVKRAGAVIGAAPPRRGGPWADFVADMAWRDFEVEQAPIPAEIRAAAEEHLKSDSDSPGFAEDILGTDIWLWRRSLQKHEA
;
A
#
# COMPACT_ATOMS: atom_id res chain seq x y z
N ALA A 1 8.72 -1.83 -4.56
CA ALA A 1 9.35 -0.54 -4.92
C ALA A 1 8.41 0.43 -5.61
N LEU A 2 7.54 -0.03 -6.53
CA LEU A 2 6.69 0.84 -7.36
C LEU A 2 5.81 1.84 -6.57
N PRO A 3 5.07 1.45 -5.50
CA PRO A 3 4.28 2.43 -4.74
C PRO A 3 5.15 3.54 -4.12
N SER A 4 6.36 3.20 -3.67
CA SER A 4 7.31 4.15 -3.10
C SER A 4 7.87 5.11 -4.16
N LEU A 5 8.13 4.61 -5.37
CA LEU A 5 8.57 5.46 -6.49
C LEU A 5 7.45 6.44 -6.89
N ALA A 6 6.22 5.96 -7.00
CA ALA A 6 5.06 6.80 -7.29
C ALA A 6 4.86 7.90 -6.24
N ALA A 7 4.98 7.56 -4.94
CA ALA A 7 4.91 8.56 -3.87
C ALA A 7 6.01 9.64 -3.99
N ALA A 8 7.24 9.24 -4.32
CA ALA A 8 8.34 10.18 -4.51
C ALA A 8 8.10 11.11 -5.72
N LEU A 9 7.60 10.58 -6.83
CA LEU A 9 7.23 11.35 -8.02
C LEU A 9 6.07 12.32 -7.75
N ALA A 10 5.16 11.94 -6.85
CA ALA A 10 4.08 12.81 -6.37
C ALA A 10 4.55 13.88 -5.36
N GLY A 11 5.85 14.00 -5.10
CA GLY A 11 6.41 15.05 -4.24
C GLY A 11 6.41 14.73 -2.74
N ALA A 12 6.28 13.45 -2.36
CA ALA A 12 6.37 13.05 -0.96
C ALA A 12 7.76 13.37 -0.38
N ARG A 13 7.82 14.26 0.62
CA ARG A 13 9.06 14.78 1.25
C ARG A 13 9.97 13.73 1.87
N GLY A 14 9.46 12.53 2.15
CA GLY A 14 10.24 11.42 2.67
C GLY A 14 9.46 10.13 2.54
N VAL A 15 10.05 9.16 1.83
CA VAL A 15 9.41 7.88 1.54
C VAL A 15 10.25 6.75 2.12
N VAL A 16 9.57 5.78 2.74
CA VAL A 16 10.17 4.52 3.19
C VAL A 16 9.55 3.39 2.38
N ALA A 17 10.36 2.72 1.56
CA ALA A 17 10.01 1.45 0.93
C ALA A 17 10.37 0.31 1.89
N SER A 18 9.38 -0.45 2.33
CA SER A 18 9.62 -1.52 3.30
C SER A 18 8.99 -2.85 2.92
N ASP A 19 9.61 -3.92 3.39
CA ASP A 19 9.13 -5.30 3.32
C ASP A 19 9.62 -6.08 4.56
N GLY A 20 9.02 -7.23 4.85
CA GLY A 20 9.50 -8.14 5.90
C GLY A 20 10.70 -8.98 5.47
N LEU A 21 10.97 -9.09 4.17
CA LEU A 21 12.03 -9.93 3.61
C LEU A 21 13.25 -9.10 3.16
N GLY A 22 14.41 -9.37 3.74
CA GLY A 22 15.66 -8.65 3.42
C GLY A 22 16.04 -8.67 1.94
N GLY A 23 15.84 -9.81 1.25
CA GLY A 23 16.10 -9.93 -0.18
C GLY A 23 15.20 -9.02 -1.03
N VAL A 24 13.94 -8.86 -0.65
CA VAL A 24 12.97 -7.97 -1.33
C VAL A 24 13.35 -6.51 -1.11
N VAL A 25 13.76 -6.15 0.11
CA VAL A 25 14.24 -4.79 0.42
C VAL A 25 15.51 -4.46 -0.36
N ALA A 26 16.46 -5.39 -0.45
CA ALA A 26 17.68 -5.20 -1.24
C ALA A 26 17.35 -5.01 -2.74
N GLN A 27 16.39 -5.78 -3.27
CA GLN A 27 15.91 -5.57 -4.64
C GLN A 27 15.21 -4.22 -4.81
N ALA A 28 14.41 -3.80 -3.83
CA ALA A 28 13.77 -2.49 -3.85
C ALA A 28 14.79 -1.36 -3.86
N ALA A 29 15.86 -1.46 -3.05
CA ALA A 29 16.97 -0.50 -3.03
C ALA A 29 17.63 -0.38 -4.41
N ARG A 30 18.00 -1.50 -5.04
CA ARG A 30 18.58 -1.52 -6.40
C ARG A 30 17.64 -0.87 -7.43
N ASN A 31 16.33 -1.15 -7.34
CA ASN A 31 15.35 -0.55 -8.23
C ASN A 31 15.28 0.97 -8.04
N LEU A 32 15.32 1.45 -6.79
CA LEU A 32 15.32 2.89 -6.49
C LEU A 32 16.60 3.59 -6.99
N GLU A 33 17.76 2.96 -6.81
CA GLU A 33 19.05 3.46 -7.32
C GLU A 33 19.05 3.58 -8.85
N ARG A 34 18.46 2.60 -9.55
CA ARG A 34 18.36 2.61 -11.01
C ARG A 34 17.47 3.74 -11.53
N HIS A 35 16.34 4.01 -10.87
CA HIS A 35 15.36 4.99 -11.36
C HIS A 35 15.60 6.41 -10.84
N ARG A 36 16.43 6.59 -9.81
CA ARG A 36 16.85 7.88 -9.25
C ARG A 36 15.66 8.83 -9.05
N PRO A 37 14.73 8.50 -8.13
CA PRO A 37 13.59 9.38 -7.86
C PRO A 37 14.04 10.81 -7.51
N PRO A 38 13.22 11.83 -7.81
CA PRO A 38 13.55 13.22 -7.53
C PRO A 38 13.73 13.50 -6.03
N LEU A 39 13.11 12.68 -5.17
CA LEU A 39 13.21 12.76 -3.72
C LEU A 39 13.79 11.46 -3.15
N PRO A 40 14.56 11.51 -2.04
CA PRO A 40 15.13 10.32 -1.43
C PRO A 40 14.07 9.32 -0.96
N VAL A 41 14.27 8.05 -1.32
CA VAL A 41 13.47 6.92 -0.85
C VAL A 41 14.38 5.98 -0.07
N ALA A 42 14.10 5.79 1.22
CA ALA A 42 14.84 4.84 2.04
C ALA A 42 14.25 3.43 1.89
N ALA A 43 15.08 2.44 1.64
CA ALA A 43 14.68 1.03 1.69
C ALA A 43 14.97 0.45 3.08
N ARG A 44 13.99 -0.18 3.73
CA ARG A 44 14.15 -0.70 5.10
C ARG A 44 13.42 -2.03 5.31
N VAL A 45 14.08 -2.98 5.97
CA VAL A 45 13.40 -4.18 6.49
C VAL A 45 12.51 -3.78 7.65
N LEU A 46 11.21 -4.03 7.51
CA LEU A 46 10.22 -3.73 8.52
C LEU A 46 9.08 -4.76 8.44
N PRO A 47 9.20 -5.89 9.15
CA PRO A 47 8.12 -6.86 9.29
C PRO A 47 6.90 -6.20 9.96
N TRP A 48 5.68 -6.56 9.53
CA TRP A 48 4.46 -5.95 10.08
C TRP A 48 4.31 -6.19 11.59
N GLN A 49 4.75 -7.36 12.08
CA GLN A 49 4.73 -7.69 13.51
C GLN A 49 5.61 -6.74 14.33
N GLU A 50 6.73 -6.31 13.77
CA GLU A 50 7.64 -5.37 14.42
C GLU A 50 7.11 -3.93 14.30
N ALA A 51 6.56 -3.57 13.14
CA ALA A 51 5.90 -2.29 12.94
C ALA A 51 4.75 -2.07 13.93
N ALA A 52 3.94 -3.10 14.15
CA ALA A 52 2.89 -3.15 15.17
C ALA A 52 3.40 -2.92 16.60
N ARG A 53 4.65 -3.33 16.89
CA ARG A 53 5.34 -3.10 18.17
C ARG A 53 6.05 -1.75 18.24
N GLY A 54 5.92 -0.90 17.23
CA GLY A 54 6.51 0.44 17.18
C GLY A 54 7.90 0.52 16.56
N ALA A 55 8.43 -0.57 15.97
CA ALA A 55 9.76 -0.58 15.34
C ALA A 55 9.89 0.40 14.16
N ALA A 56 8.77 0.90 13.62
CA ALA A 56 8.80 1.95 12.60
C ALA A 56 9.49 3.24 13.08
N GLY A 57 9.47 3.52 14.40
CA GLY A 57 10.13 4.65 15.05
C GLY A 57 9.51 6.03 14.77
N ARG A 58 8.53 6.10 13.86
CA ARG A 58 7.80 7.31 13.49
C ARG A 58 6.43 6.95 12.93
N ARG A 59 5.54 7.95 12.88
CA ARG A 59 4.27 7.87 12.16
C ARG A 59 4.35 8.56 10.80
N PHE A 60 3.55 8.07 9.86
CA PHE A 60 3.49 8.49 8.46
C PHE A 60 2.17 9.21 8.18
N ASP A 61 2.24 10.20 7.29
CA ASP A 61 1.04 10.90 6.78
C ASP A 61 0.24 10.00 5.85
N VAL A 62 0.91 9.12 5.10
CA VAL A 62 0.29 8.15 4.20
C VAL A 62 1.01 6.79 4.36
N VAL A 63 0.24 5.72 4.46
CA VAL A 63 0.73 4.34 4.35
C VAL A 63 0.22 3.74 3.04
N LEU A 64 1.11 3.20 2.23
CA LEU A 64 0.78 2.57 0.94
C LEU A 64 1.02 1.07 1.01
N PHE A 65 0.11 0.28 0.45
CA PHE A 65 0.36 -1.13 0.17
C PHE A 65 -0.29 -1.54 -1.16
N SER A 66 0.27 -2.56 -1.81
CA SER A 66 -0.23 -3.09 -3.08
C SER A 66 -0.13 -4.59 -3.00
N ASP A 67 -1.26 -5.27 -3.17
CA ASP A 67 -1.34 -6.72 -3.12
C ASP A 67 -0.64 -7.36 -1.90
N ALA A 68 -1.01 -6.89 -0.70
CA ALA A 68 -0.40 -7.33 0.55
C ALA A 68 -1.27 -8.34 1.33
N VAL A 69 -2.57 -8.41 1.04
CA VAL A 69 -3.55 -9.13 1.88
C VAL A 69 -3.99 -10.41 1.18
N TYR A 70 -3.14 -11.43 1.26
CA TYR A 70 -3.39 -12.75 0.67
C TYR A 70 -3.44 -13.90 1.71
N THR A 71 -3.20 -13.59 2.99
CA THR A 71 -3.37 -14.56 4.11
C THR A 71 -4.09 -13.88 5.27
N GLN A 72 -4.84 -14.65 6.07
CA GLN A 72 -5.51 -14.12 7.27
C GLN A 72 -4.52 -13.53 8.28
N ARG A 73 -3.37 -14.19 8.45
CA ARG A 73 -2.27 -13.68 9.29
C ARG A 73 -1.74 -12.34 8.76
N GLY A 74 -1.64 -12.19 7.44
CA GLY A 74 -1.24 -10.94 6.81
C GLY A 74 -2.25 -9.83 7.02
N ALA A 75 -3.55 -10.13 6.87
CA ALA A 75 -4.64 -9.20 7.16
C ALA A 75 -4.54 -8.61 8.57
N PHE A 76 -4.45 -9.49 9.58
CA PHE A 76 -4.35 -9.08 10.98
C PHE A 76 -3.12 -8.21 11.27
N PHE A 77 -1.92 -8.66 10.86
CA PHE A 77 -0.69 -7.92 11.15
C PHE A 77 -0.59 -6.60 10.38
N LEU A 78 -1.11 -6.54 9.16
CA LEU A 78 -1.13 -5.30 8.39
C LEU A 78 -2.04 -4.27 9.05
N ALA A 79 -3.24 -4.65 9.48
CA ALA A 79 -4.16 -3.74 10.17
C ALA A 79 -3.53 -3.17 11.45
N ASP A 80 -2.81 -3.99 12.23
CA ASP A 80 -2.12 -3.54 13.44
C ASP A 80 -0.93 -2.62 13.14
N ALA A 81 -0.11 -2.98 12.16
CA ALA A 81 0.98 -2.14 11.68
C ALA A 81 0.47 -0.78 11.20
N VAL A 82 -0.61 -0.76 10.41
CA VAL A 82 -1.25 0.46 9.91
C VAL A 82 -1.71 1.34 11.07
N GLN A 83 -2.44 0.82 12.05
CA GLN A 83 -2.91 1.60 13.20
C GLN A 83 -1.76 2.31 13.93
N ARG A 84 -0.61 1.65 14.05
CA ARG A 84 0.57 2.16 14.77
C ARG A 84 1.40 3.11 13.94
N CYS A 85 1.46 2.89 12.64
CA CYS A 85 2.31 3.62 11.72
C CYS A 85 1.64 4.86 11.13
N VAL A 86 0.32 4.91 10.98
CA VAL A 86 -0.35 6.10 10.42
C VAL A 86 -0.61 7.16 11.47
N LYS A 87 -0.38 8.44 11.12
CA LYS A 87 -0.77 9.59 11.95
C LYS A 87 -2.29 9.64 12.11
N ARG A 88 -2.78 10.33 13.15
CA ARG A 88 -4.22 10.46 13.41
C ARG A 88 -4.98 11.07 12.22
N ALA A 89 -4.41 12.09 11.58
CA ALA A 89 -4.95 12.73 10.38
C ALA A 89 -4.38 12.15 9.07
N GLY A 90 -3.68 11.02 9.14
CA GLY A 90 -3.09 10.37 7.98
C GLY A 90 -4.09 9.49 7.23
N ALA A 91 -3.66 9.00 6.08
CA ALA A 91 -4.45 8.12 5.22
C ALA A 91 -3.72 6.79 4.95
N VAL A 92 -4.49 5.78 4.56
CA VAL A 92 -3.96 4.50 4.08
C VAL A 92 -4.50 4.29 2.68
N ILE A 93 -3.65 3.92 1.74
CA ILE A 93 -4.05 3.62 0.37
C ILE A 93 -3.59 2.22 0.04
N GLY A 94 -4.53 1.39 -0.39
CA GLY A 94 -4.32 -0.01 -0.70
C GLY A 94 -4.80 -0.32 -2.10
N ALA A 95 -4.00 -1.07 -2.86
CA ALA A 95 -4.42 -1.65 -4.13
C ALA A 95 -4.62 -3.16 -3.96
N ALA A 96 -5.78 -3.67 -4.39
CA ALA A 96 -6.09 -5.10 -4.35
C ALA A 96 -7.11 -5.49 -5.44
N PRO A 97 -7.02 -6.71 -6.01
CA PRO A 97 -8.08 -7.28 -6.83
C PRO A 97 -9.43 -7.38 -6.09
N PRO A 98 -10.58 -7.43 -6.78
CA PRO A 98 -11.91 -7.28 -6.19
C PRO A 98 -12.34 -8.53 -5.40
N ARG A 99 -11.73 -9.68 -5.71
CA ARG A 99 -12.11 -11.01 -5.21
C ARG A 99 -10.99 -11.67 -4.41
N ARG A 100 -10.45 -10.97 -3.42
CA ARG A 100 -9.42 -11.52 -2.51
C ARG A 100 -9.96 -12.47 -1.43
N GLY A 101 -11.28 -12.68 -1.38
CA GLY A 101 -11.91 -13.65 -0.49
C GLY A 101 -11.79 -13.29 0.99
N GLY A 102 -11.79 -14.32 1.85
CA GLY A 102 -11.83 -14.19 3.31
C GLY A 102 -10.78 -13.24 3.91
N PRO A 103 -9.48 -13.38 3.60
CA PRO A 103 -8.44 -12.52 4.18
C PRO A 103 -8.67 -11.02 3.96
N TRP A 104 -9.25 -10.64 2.81
CA TRP A 104 -9.55 -9.23 2.53
C TRP A 104 -10.74 -8.72 3.33
N ALA A 105 -11.80 -9.52 3.42
CA ALA A 105 -12.95 -9.19 4.25
C ALA A 105 -12.54 -9.04 5.73
N ASP A 106 -11.68 -9.95 6.22
CA ASP A 106 -11.12 -9.89 7.57
C ASP A 106 -10.32 -8.59 7.79
N PHE A 107 -9.46 -8.20 6.81
CA PHE A 107 -8.71 -6.95 6.87
C PHE A 107 -9.62 -5.71 6.92
N VAL A 108 -10.66 -5.66 6.08
CA VAL A 108 -11.61 -4.54 6.05
C VAL A 108 -12.37 -4.43 7.37
N ALA A 109 -12.83 -5.56 7.93
CA ALA A 109 -13.50 -5.61 9.22
C ALA A 109 -12.58 -5.15 10.36
N ASP A 110 -11.33 -5.62 10.38
CA ASP A 110 -10.33 -5.22 11.37
C ASP A 110 -10.02 -3.71 11.30
N MET A 111 -9.90 -3.16 10.09
CA MET A 111 -9.70 -1.73 9.89
C MET A 111 -10.89 -0.92 10.42
N ALA A 112 -12.12 -1.37 10.15
CA ALA A 112 -13.34 -0.73 10.66
C ALA A 112 -13.41 -0.76 12.20
N TRP A 113 -13.05 -1.89 12.82
CA TRP A 113 -12.98 -2.01 14.28
C TRP A 113 -11.96 -1.04 14.91
N ARG A 114 -10.94 -0.63 14.15
CA ARG A 114 -9.89 0.34 14.56
C ARG A 114 -10.25 1.79 14.21
N ASP A 115 -11.53 2.05 13.94
CA ASP A 115 -12.13 3.32 13.55
C ASP A 115 -11.60 3.88 12.22
N PHE A 116 -11.23 3.01 11.28
CA PHE A 116 -11.00 3.44 9.90
C PHE A 116 -12.26 3.28 9.05
N GLU A 117 -12.65 4.35 8.40
CA GLU A 117 -13.65 4.35 7.34
C GLU A 117 -12.96 4.08 6.01
N VAL A 118 -13.60 3.29 5.14
CA VAL A 118 -13.06 2.90 3.84
C VAL A 118 -13.94 3.42 2.72
N GLU A 119 -13.31 3.96 1.68
CA GLU A 119 -13.95 4.27 0.41
C GLU A 119 -13.14 3.68 -0.75
N GLN A 120 -13.82 3.26 -1.80
CA GLN A 120 -13.17 2.87 -3.05
C GLN A 120 -12.86 4.14 -3.85
N ALA A 121 -11.59 4.35 -4.18
CA ALA A 121 -11.16 5.48 -4.97
C ALA A 121 -11.28 5.15 -6.48
N PRO A 122 -11.88 6.04 -7.29
CA PRO A 122 -11.94 5.82 -8.72
C PRO A 122 -10.55 5.90 -9.34
N ILE A 123 -10.23 4.94 -10.22
CA ILE A 123 -9.05 5.02 -11.07
C ILE A 123 -9.40 5.90 -12.27
N PRO A 124 -8.66 6.99 -12.54
CA PRO A 124 -8.93 7.87 -13.67
C PRO A 124 -8.90 7.14 -15.01
N ALA A 125 -9.75 7.56 -15.95
CA ALA A 125 -9.92 6.90 -17.23
C ALA A 125 -8.62 6.91 -18.06
N GLU A 126 -7.84 7.98 -17.96
CA GLU A 126 -6.54 8.13 -18.61
C GLU A 126 -5.51 7.10 -18.10
N ILE A 127 -5.55 6.76 -16.82
CA ILE A 127 -4.67 5.72 -16.24
C ILE A 127 -5.10 4.34 -16.72
N ARG A 128 -6.42 4.09 -16.79
CA ARG A 128 -6.95 2.84 -17.35
C ARG A 128 -6.58 2.68 -18.82
N ALA A 129 -6.75 3.72 -19.64
CA ALA A 129 -6.40 3.71 -21.05
C ALA A 129 -4.90 3.46 -21.27
N ALA A 130 -4.03 4.13 -20.50
CA ALA A 130 -2.58 3.91 -20.57
C ALA A 130 -2.19 2.47 -20.18
N ALA A 131 -2.85 1.89 -19.16
CA ALA A 131 -2.64 0.50 -18.79
C ALA A 131 -3.08 -0.46 -19.92
N GLU A 132 -4.25 -0.24 -20.52
CA GLU A 132 -4.74 -1.05 -21.64
C GLU A 132 -3.81 -0.98 -22.87
N GLU A 133 -3.29 0.21 -23.19
CA GLU A 133 -2.33 0.38 -24.27
C GLU A 133 -1.03 -0.36 -23.99
N HIS A 134 -0.51 -0.25 -22.76
CA HIS A 134 0.70 -0.96 -22.35
C HIS A 134 0.53 -2.48 -22.48
N LEU A 135 -0.61 -3.03 -22.04
CA LEU A 135 -0.92 -4.46 -22.14
C LEU A 135 -0.97 -4.97 -23.60
N LYS A 136 -1.38 -4.13 -24.55
CA LYS A 136 -1.34 -4.50 -25.99
C LYS A 136 0.09 -4.59 -26.52
N SER A 137 1.01 -3.84 -25.93
CA SER A 137 2.43 -3.81 -26.34
C SER A 137 3.29 -4.89 -25.67
N ASP A 138 2.84 -5.45 -24.54
CA ASP A 138 3.55 -6.47 -23.78
C ASP A 138 3.17 -7.88 -24.25
N SER A 139 3.71 -8.29 -25.41
CA SER A 139 3.45 -9.60 -26.01
C SER A 139 4.04 -10.78 -25.23
N ASP A 140 5.01 -10.52 -24.35
CA ASP A 140 5.82 -11.53 -23.70
C ASP A 140 5.25 -11.95 -22.33
N SER A 141 4.20 -11.28 -21.87
CA SER A 141 3.64 -11.47 -20.52
C SER A 141 2.11 -11.52 -20.50
N PRO A 142 1.47 -12.50 -21.16
CA PRO A 142 0.01 -12.58 -21.34
C PRO A 142 -0.79 -12.77 -20.03
N GLY A 143 -0.14 -12.95 -18.89
CA GLY A 143 -0.79 -13.23 -17.59
C GLY A 143 -1.25 -12.03 -16.77
N PHE A 144 -0.92 -10.79 -17.14
CA PHE A 144 -1.11 -9.61 -16.27
C PHE A 144 -2.28 -8.69 -16.65
N ALA A 145 -2.98 -8.95 -17.77
CA ALA A 145 -4.02 -8.04 -18.26
C ALA A 145 -5.27 -7.99 -17.36
N GLU A 146 -5.67 -9.12 -16.80
CA GLU A 146 -6.78 -9.19 -15.83
C GLU A 146 -6.43 -8.51 -14.49
N ASP A 147 -5.13 -8.43 -14.14
CA ASP A 147 -4.68 -7.90 -12.86
C ASP A 147 -4.76 -6.37 -12.77
N ILE A 148 -4.49 -5.63 -13.86
CA ILE A 148 -4.53 -4.16 -13.81
C ILE A 148 -5.98 -3.64 -13.92
N LEU A 149 -6.78 -4.21 -14.82
CA LEU A 149 -8.18 -3.82 -15.00
C LEU A 149 -9.08 -4.27 -13.84
N GLY A 150 -8.70 -5.36 -13.17
CA GLY A 150 -9.36 -5.86 -11.99
C GLY A 150 -8.88 -5.23 -10.68
N THR A 151 -7.89 -4.35 -10.66
CA THR A 151 -7.42 -3.77 -9.39
C THR A 151 -8.34 -2.63 -8.94
N ASP A 152 -8.76 -2.69 -7.69
CA ASP A 152 -9.44 -1.61 -6.98
C ASP A 152 -8.45 -0.86 -6.08
N ILE A 153 -8.63 0.46 -5.99
CA ILE A 153 -7.92 1.32 -5.05
C ILE A 153 -8.87 1.64 -3.90
N TRP A 154 -8.36 1.46 -2.69
CA TRP A 154 -9.10 1.64 -1.45
C TRP A 154 -8.38 2.68 -0.59
N LEU A 155 -9.15 3.59 -0.02
CA LEU A 155 -8.67 4.68 0.81
C LEU A 155 -9.30 4.55 2.20
N TRP A 156 -8.45 4.42 3.22
CA TRP A 156 -8.88 4.44 4.61
C TRP A 156 -8.47 5.74 5.30
N ARG A 157 -9.41 6.29 6.08
CA ARG A 157 -9.17 7.42 6.98
C ARG A 157 -9.75 7.13 8.35
N ARG A 158 -9.13 7.67 9.41
CA ARG A 158 -9.69 7.54 10.76
C ARG A 158 -10.95 8.40 10.92
N SER A 159 -12.00 7.82 11.50
CA SER A 159 -13.17 8.58 11.92
C SER A 159 -12.78 9.54 13.05
N LEU A 160 -13.06 10.84 12.87
CA LEU A 160 -12.72 11.86 13.87
C LEU A 160 -13.77 11.98 14.99
N GLN A 161 -14.90 11.29 14.88
CA GLN A 161 -16.13 11.61 15.62
C GLN A 161 -16.32 10.95 17.00
N LYS A 162 -15.36 10.17 17.54
CA LYS A 162 -15.65 9.26 18.69
C LYS A 162 -15.04 9.58 20.06
N HIS A 163 -14.48 10.76 20.31
CA HIS A 163 -13.82 11.04 21.62
C HIS A 163 -14.24 12.36 22.30
N GLU A 164 -15.52 12.71 22.24
CA GLU A 164 -16.10 13.80 23.06
C GLU A 164 -17.09 13.29 24.13
N ALA A 165 -16.89 12.07 24.65
CA ALA A 165 -17.68 11.51 25.76
C ALA A 165 -16.82 11.30 27.01
#